data_AF-A0A0F2RZ49-F1
#
_entry.id   AF-A0A0F2RZ49-F1
#
_cell.length_a   1.000
_cell.length_b   1.000
_cell.length_c   1.000
_cell.angle_alpha   90.00
_cell.angle_beta   90.00
_cell.angle_gamma   90.00
#
_symmetry.space_group_name_H-M   'P 1'
#
loop_
_entity.id
_entity.type
_entity.pdbx_description
1 polymer ?
#
loop_
_entity_poly.entity_id
_entity_poly.type
_entity_poly.pdbx_seq_one_letter_code
_entity_poly.pdbx_strand_id
1 'polypeptide(L)'
;MLQRTRDEITAMTLMAKMHQSARCVSPHDFQYCSACVEKTPDLVLRHWRFAWSMTCEVCGQTLATKRLTEAVSDRLLARAARGAQALKTAVATNDLRRLRRMDLTLHVVSMQDFGRSASVISANERERLMALAAVGVGMARPLLGAAIILRGNDRAVRELRRAFPLHRRVIERIRRLSENLDRRLPDQPEAVHVPKQETRETSRQGGSERALQAARQAISE
;
A
#
# COMPACT_ATOMS: atom_id res chain seq x y z
N MET A 1 -16.59 -47.80 -23.72
CA MET A 1 -16.64 -46.57 -22.88
C MET A 1 -15.50 -46.63 -21.88
N LEU A 2 -14.45 -45.83 -22.07
CA LEU A 2 -13.34 -45.74 -21.11
C LEU A 2 -13.80 -44.92 -19.91
N GLN A 3 -13.90 -45.54 -18.73
CA GLN A 3 -14.14 -44.83 -17.47
C GLN A 3 -12.90 -43.95 -17.19
N ARG A 4 -13.09 -42.62 -17.22
CA ARG A 4 -12.08 -41.66 -16.77
C ARG A 4 -11.74 -41.92 -15.30
N THR A 5 -10.46 -41.90 -14.99
CA THR A 5 -9.95 -42.14 -13.64
C THR A 5 -10.38 -41.02 -12.68
N ARG A 6 -10.45 -41.33 -11.38
CA ARG A 6 -10.84 -40.34 -10.35
C ARG A 6 -9.94 -39.09 -10.37
N ASP A 7 -8.68 -39.25 -10.78
CA ASP A 7 -7.71 -38.16 -10.92
C ASP A 7 -7.97 -37.31 -12.17
N GLU A 8 -8.38 -37.90 -13.29
CA GLU A 8 -8.84 -37.15 -14.49
C GLU A 8 -10.15 -36.42 -14.21
N ILE A 9 -11.07 -37.03 -13.48
CA ILE A 9 -12.32 -36.37 -13.05
C ILE A 9 -11.98 -35.21 -12.10
N THR A 10 -10.99 -35.37 -11.21
CA THR A 10 -10.52 -34.32 -10.29
C THR A 10 -9.81 -33.18 -11.04
N ALA A 11 -9.04 -33.48 -12.08
CA ALA A 11 -8.40 -32.49 -12.95
C ALA A 11 -9.41 -31.72 -13.82
N MET A 12 -10.53 -32.36 -14.19
CA MET A 12 -11.61 -31.74 -14.97
C MET A 12 -12.64 -31.00 -14.11
N THR A 13 -12.87 -31.41 -12.86
CA THR A 13 -13.62 -30.59 -11.89
C THR A 13 -12.72 -29.46 -11.42
N LEU A 14 -12.79 -28.35 -12.16
CA LEU A 14 -12.16 -27.07 -11.85
C LEU A 14 -12.70 -26.58 -10.48
N MET A 15 -12.11 -27.10 -9.41
CA MET A 15 -12.57 -26.85 -8.05
C MET A 15 -12.52 -25.35 -7.76
N ALA A 16 -13.47 -24.88 -6.96
CA ALA A 16 -13.56 -23.54 -6.38
C ALA A 16 -12.22 -22.98 -5.80
N LYS A 17 -11.22 -23.84 -5.57
CA LYS A 17 -9.80 -23.51 -5.30
C LYS A 17 -9.20 -22.47 -6.26
N MET A 18 -9.61 -22.42 -7.54
CA MET A 18 -9.08 -21.43 -8.49
C MET A 18 -9.72 -20.03 -8.38
N HIS A 19 -10.96 -19.93 -7.90
CA HIS A 19 -11.66 -18.63 -7.85
C HIS A 19 -11.05 -17.67 -6.81
N GLN A 20 -10.45 -18.20 -5.73
CA GLN A 20 -9.83 -17.37 -4.68
C GLN A 20 -8.39 -17.01 -5.02
N SER A 21 -7.61 -17.92 -5.60
CA SER A 21 -6.29 -17.60 -6.16
C SER A 21 -6.39 -16.52 -7.24
N ALA A 22 -7.47 -16.52 -8.05
CA ALA A 22 -7.72 -15.48 -9.03
C ALA A 22 -7.89 -14.08 -8.42
N ARG A 23 -8.41 -13.96 -7.18
CA ARG A 23 -8.50 -12.66 -6.47
C ARG A 23 -7.14 -12.12 -6.02
N CYS A 24 -6.16 -13.00 -5.83
CA CYS A 24 -4.81 -12.64 -5.41
C CYS A 24 -3.81 -12.64 -6.57
N VAL A 25 -4.29 -12.77 -7.80
CA VAL A 25 -3.52 -12.63 -9.04
C VAL A 25 -4.00 -11.36 -9.73
N SER A 26 -3.11 -10.41 -9.97
CA SER A 26 -3.47 -9.22 -10.73
C SER A 26 -3.83 -9.60 -12.18
N PRO A 27 -4.88 -9.00 -12.77
CA PRO A 27 -5.17 -9.12 -14.20
C PRO A 27 -4.15 -8.41 -15.09
N HIS A 28 -3.37 -7.47 -14.53
CA HIS A 28 -2.35 -6.70 -15.25
C HIS A 28 -0.97 -6.85 -14.60
N ASP A 29 0.09 -6.66 -15.39
CA ASP A 29 1.46 -6.66 -14.86
C ASP A 29 1.75 -5.34 -14.14
N PHE A 30 1.97 -5.43 -12.83
CA PHE A 30 2.32 -4.29 -11.95
C PHE A 30 3.79 -4.33 -11.49
N GLN A 31 4.47 -5.44 -11.75
CA GLN A 31 5.88 -5.67 -11.43
C GLN A 31 6.52 -6.66 -12.42
N TYR A 32 7.84 -6.70 -12.45
CA TYR A 32 8.63 -7.58 -13.30
C TYR A 32 10.00 -7.90 -12.67
N CYS A 33 10.71 -8.88 -13.21
CA CYS A 33 12.09 -9.15 -12.80
C CYS A 33 13.07 -8.56 -13.81
N SER A 34 13.81 -7.51 -13.43
CA SER A 34 14.81 -6.87 -14.32
C SER A 34 15.83 -7.87 -14.88
N ALA A 35 16.40 -8.72 -14.02
CA ALA A 35 17.39 -9.72 -14.43
C ALA A 35 16.86 -10.78 -15.40
N CYS A 36 15.57 -11.11 -15.37
CA CYS A 36 14.97 -12.06 -16.30
C CYS A 36 14.58 -11.38 -17.62
N VAL A 37 14.06 -10.15 -17.55
CA VAL A 37 13.71 -9.35 -18.74
C VAL A 37 14.95 -8.96 -19.54
N GLU A 38 16.07 -8.68 -18.88
CA GLU A 38 17.35 -8.39 -19.54
C GLU A 38 17.85 -9.58 -20.37
N LYS A 39 17.67 -10.82 -19.88
CA LYS A 39 18.05 -12.05 -20.59
C LYS A 39 17.07 -12.43 -21.69
N THR A 40 15.79 -12.13 -21.48
CA THR A 40 14.72 -12.46 -22.41
C THR A 40 13.76 -11.28 -22.47
N PRO A 41 13.97 -10.37 -23.42
CA PRO A 41 13.06 -9.25 -23.65
C PRO A 41 11.63 -9.75 -23.82
N ASP A 42 10.66 -8.96 -23.37
CA ASP A 42 9.22 -9.27 -23.39
C ASP A 42 8.76 -10.48 -22.56
N LEU A 43 9.67 -11.09 -21.76
CA LEU A 43 9.28 -12.14 -20.83
C LEU A 43 8.31 -11.62 -19.78
N VAL A 44 7.15 -12.26 -19.67
CA VAL A 44 6.16 -12.01 -18.61
C VAL A 44 5.82 -13.32 -17.93
N LEU A 45 6.11 -13.42 -16.63
CA LEU A 45 5.83 -14.62 -15.85
C LEU A 45 4.63 -14.43 -14.94
N ARG A 46 3.75 -15.43 -14.91
CA ARG A 46 2.53 -15.43 -14.09
C ARG A 46 2.81 -15.16 -12.61
N HIS A 47 3.90 -15.69 -12.07
CA HIS A 47 4.20 -15.55 -10.64
C HIS A 47 4.51 -14.10 -10.25
N TRP A 48 4.92 -13.24 -11.18
CA TRP A 48 5.07 -11.81 -10.93
C TRP A 48 3.74 -11.13 -10.63
N ARG A 49 2.62 -11.72 -11.06
CA ARG A 49 1.28 -11.15 -10.87
C ARG A 49 0.64 -11.55 -9.54
N PHE A 50 1.25 -12.42 -8.75
CA PHE A 50 0.73 -12.72 -7.42
C PHE A 50 0.90 -11.54 -6.47
N ALA A 51 -0.16 -11.21 -5.72
CA ALA A 51 -0.18 -10.11 -4.75
C ALA A 51 0.86 -10.23 -3.63
N TRP A 52 1.36 -11.45 -3.36
CA TRP A 52 2.41 -11.72 -2.37
C TRP A 52 3.81 -11.82 -2.96
N SER A 53 3.97 -11.80 -4.29
CA SER A 53 5.29 -11.98 -4.90
C SER A 53 6.13 -10.73 -4.67
N MET A 54 7.26 -10.91 -4.00
CA MET A 54 8.28 -9.88 -3.79
C MET A 54 9.61 -10.24 -4.46
N THR A 55 9.83 -11.52 -4.74
CA THR A 55 11.03 -12.06 -5.39
C THR A 55 10.62 -12.94 -6.57
N CYS A 56 11.48 -12.99 -7.58
CA CYS A 56 11.31 -13.86 -8.74
C CYS A 56 11.54 -15.31 -8.32
N GLU A 57 10.59 -16.19 -8.63
CA GLU A 57 10.70 -17.63 -8.34
C GLU A 57 11.75 -18.32 -9.23
N VAL A 58 12.16 -17.68 -10.34
CA VAL A 58 13.17 -18.22 -11.28
C VAL A 58 14.60 -17.89 -10.87
N CYS A 59 14.87 -16.62 -10.55
CA CYS A 59 16.24 -16.15 -10.29
C CYS A 59 16.49 -15.65 -8.86
N GLY A 60 15.46 -15.63 -8.00
CA GLY A 60 15.56 -15.19 -6.60
C GLY A 60 15.67 -13.68 -6.39
N GLN A 61 15.87 -12.87 -7.44
CA GLN A 61 16.00 -11.42 -7.33
C GLN A 61 14.68 -10.75 -6.94
N THR A 62 14.76 -9.59 -6.26
CA THR A 62 13.58 -8.78 -5.93
C THR A 62 12.88 -8.31 -7.20
N LEU A 63 11.55 -8.37 -7.21
CA LEU A 63 10.75 -7.89 -8.33
C LEU A 63 10.69 -6.36 -8.31
N ALA A 64 11.06 -5.76 -9.44
CA ALA A 64 10.97 -4.33 -9.67
C ALA A 64 9.52 -3.93 -9.98
N THR A 65 9.10 -2.75 -9.50
CA THR A 65 7.82 -2.15 -9.87
C THR A 65 7.93 -1.37 -11.17
N LYS A 66 6.80 -1.20 -11.86
CA LYS A 66 6.75 -0.38 -13.08
C LYS A 66 6.88 1.12 -12.81
N ARG A 67 6.52 1.58 -11.61
CA ARG A 67 6.71 2.98 -11.19
C ARG A 67 7.76 3.02 -10.09
N LEU A 68 8.85 3.73 -10.36
CA LEU A 68 9.88 4.04 -9.38
C LEU A 68 9.28 4.95 -8.32
N THR A 69 9.57 4.64 -7.06
CA THR A 69 9.17 5.43 -5.91
C THR A 69 10.36 5.74 -5.03
N GLU A 70 10.15 6.70 -4.12
CA GLU A 70 11.09 7.06 -3.06
C GLU A 70 11.68 5.83 -2.34
N ALA A 71 12.87 6.02 -1.78
CA ALA A 71 13.55 5.01 -1.01
C ALA A 71 12.63 4.41 0.07
N VAL A 72 12.47 3.08 0.03
CA VAL A 72 11.67 2.34 0.98
C VAL A 72 12.57 1.89 2.14
N SER A 73 12.14 2.14 3.39
CA SER A 73 12.89 1.66 4.56
C SER A 73 12.92 0.12 4.66
N ASP A 74 14.04 -0.46 5.09
CA ASP A 74 14.17 -1.91 5.38
C ASP A 74 13.11 -2.43 6.34
N ARG A 75 12.71 -1.58 7.30
CA ARG A 75 11.66 -1.91 8.26
C ARG A 75 10.31 -2.15 7.58
N LEU A 76 9.99 -1.36 6.55
CA LEU A 76 8.78 -1.52 5.76
C LEU A 76 8.87 -2.77 4.90
N LEU A 77 10.02 -3.02 4.24
CA LEU A 77 10.28 -4.25 3.49
C LEU A 77 10.10 -5.51 4.35
N ALA A 78 10.71 -5.55 5.54
CA ALA A 78 10.59 -6.69 6.45
C ALA A 78 9.15 -6.90 6.94
N ARG A 79 8.37 -5.83 7.13
CA ARG A 79 6.94 -5.93 7.48
C ARG A 79 6.11 -6.44 6.31
N ALA A 80 6.36 -5.94 5.12
CA ALA A 80 5.69 -6.36 3.90
C ALA A 80 5.98 -7.84 3.60
N ALA A 81 7.22 -8.30 3.75
CA ALA A 81 7.59 -9.70 3.57
C ALA A 81 6.80 -10.64 4.50
N ARG A 82 6.58 -10.26 5.76
CA ARG A 82 5.71 -11.02 6.68
C ARG A 82 4.25 -11.04 6.23
N GLY A 83 3.76 -9.92 5.71
CA GLY A 83 2.41 -9.83 5.14
C GLY A 83 2.22 -10.68 3.89
N ALA A 84 3.19 -10.62 2.98
CA ALA A 84 3.26 -11.45 1.78
C ALA A 84 3.26 -12.94 2.14
N GLN A 85 4.09 -13.35 3.10
CA GLN A 85 4.12 -14.74 3.56
C GLN A 85 2.78 -15.16 4.18
N ALA A 86 2.16 -14.29 4.97
CA ALA A 86 0.84 -14.56 5.55
C ALA A 86 -0.23 -14.75 4.47
N LEU A 87 -0.23 -13.88 3.43
CA LEU A 87 -1.14 -13.97 2.30
C LEU A 87 -0.90 -15.23 1.47
N LYS A 88 0.36 -15.52 1.10
CA LYS A 88 0.75 -16.75 0.39
C LYS A 88 0.27 -18.00 1.14
N THR A 89 0.48 -18.04 2.46
CA THR A 89 0.05 -19.15 3.31
C THR A 89 -1.47 -19.28 3.31
N ALA A 90 -2.21 -18.19 3.51
CA ALA A 90 -3.68 -18.22 3.57
C ALA A 90 -4.31 -18.69 2.25
N VAL A 91 -3.74 -18.28 1.11
CA VAL A 91 -4.16 -18.76 -0.21
C VAL A 91 -3.81 -20.24 -0.39
N ALA A 92 -2.57 -20.64 -0.06
CA ALA A 92 -2.13 -22.04 -0.18
C ALA A 92 -2.96 -23.01 0.68
N THR A 93 -3.37 -22.59 1.88
CA THR A 93 -4.19 -23.42 2.78
C THR A 93 -5.69 -23.25 2.58
N ASN A 94 -6.11 -22.40 1.64
CA ASN A 94 -7.51 -22.03 1.43
C ASN A 94 -8.24 -21.58 2.72
N ASP A 95 -7.56 -20.80 3.56
CA ASP A 95 -8.13 -20.33 4.82
C ASP A 95 -9.02 -19.09 4.58
N LEU A 96 -10.29 -19.35 4.30
CA LEU A 96 -11.28 -18.31 4.01
C LEU A 96 -11.46 -17.31 5.15
N ARG A 97 -11.25 -17.73 6.41
CA ARG A 97 -11.38 -16.82 7.55
C ARG A 97 -10.23 -15.82 7.57
N ARG A 98 -9.00 -16.28 7.28
CA ARG A 98 -7.83 -15.41 7.17
C ARG A 98 -7.94 -14.51 5.95
N LEU A 99 -8.35 -15.03 4.80
CA LEU A 99 -8.54 -14.23 3.58
C LEU A 99 -9.56 -13.11 3.80
N ARG A 100 -10.73 -13.40 4.41
CA ARG A 100 -11.72 -12.36 4.76
C ARG A 100 -11.15 -11.29 5.69
N ARG A 101 -10.31 -11.67 6.66
CA ARG A 101 -9.67 -10.71 7.57
C ARG A 101 -8.66 -9.82 6.83
N MET A 102 -7.91 -10.40 5.89
CA MET A 102 -6.98 -9.64 5.04
C MET A 102 -7.73 -8.67 4.14
N ASP A 103 -8.82 -9.10 3.50
CA ASP A 103 -9.69 -8.24 2.67
C ASP A 103 -10.23 -7.05 3.49
N LEU A 104 -10.72 -7.30 4.70
CA LEU A 104 -11.16 -6.24 5.60
C LEU A 104 -10.02 -5.27 5.97
N THR A 105 -8.82 -5.81 6.23
CA THR A 105 -7.65 -4.97 6.53
C THR A 105 -7.32 -4.08 5.34
N LEU A 106 -7.29 -4.63 4.12
CA LEU A 106 -6.99 -3.88 2.90
C LEU A 106 -8.06 -2.83 2.60
N HIS A 107 -9.34 -3.18 2.74
CA HIS A 107 -10.44 -2.23 2.56
C HIS A 107 -10.29 -1.02 3.48
N VAL A 108 -9.92 -1.25 4.74
CA VAL A 108 -9.74 -0.13 5.66
C VAL A 108 -8.47 0.69 5.39
N VAL A 109 -7.36 0.05 5.04
CA VAL A 109 -6.14 0.79 4.67
C VAL A 109 -6.42 1.66 3.44
N SER A 110 -7.25 1.19 2.50
CA SER A 110 -7.66 1.99 1.34
C SER A 110 -8.56 3.20 1.67
N MET A 111 -9.17 3.23 2.87
CA MET A 111 -9.98 4.35 3.36
C MET A 111 -9.18 5.38 4.18
N GLN A 112 -7.91 5.12 4.52
CA GLN A 112 -7.04 6.12 5.14
C GLN A 112 -6.42 6.97 4.04
N ASP A 113 -6.47 8.30 4.19
CA ASP A 113 -6.08 9.35 3.21
C ASP A 113 -4.61 9.35 2.73
N PHE A 114 -3.90 8.22 2.78
CA PHE A 114 -2.56 8.04 2.22
C PHE A 114 -2.58 7.81 0.69
N GLY A 115 -3.28 8.68 -0.03
CA GLY A 115 -3.40 8.58 -1.48
C GLY A 115 -4.23 7.36 -1.93
N ARG A 116 -4.71 7.42 -3.16
CA ARG A 116 -5.64 6.42 -3.72
C ARG A 116 -5.09 4.99 -3.56
N SER A 117 -5.74 4.23 -2.67
CA SER A 117 -5.80 2.77 -2.69
C SER A 117 -4.48 2.03 -2.39
N ALA A 118 -4.14 1.90 -1.10
CA ALA A 118 -3.17 0.90 -0.66
C ALA A 118 -3.62 -0.50 -1.13
N SER A 119 -3.01 -0.95 -2.22
CA SER A 119 -3.37 -2.16 -2.93
C SER A 119 -2.16 -3.07 -3.02
N VAL A 120 -2.35 -4.34 -2.69
CA VAL A 120 -1.32 -5.38 -2.80
C VAL A 120 -0.91 -5.66 -4.26
N ILE A 121 -1.66 -5.12 -5.22
CA ILE A 121 -1.36 -5.17 -6.67
C ILE A 121 -1.10 -3.77 -7.25
N SER A 122 -0.79 -2.77 -6.41
CA SER A 122 -0.39 -1.44 -6.90
C SER A 122 0.92 -1.52 -7.69
N ALA A 123 1.00 -0.73 -8.76
CA ALA A 123 2.25 -0.49 -9.50
C ALA A 123 3.21 0.44 -8.74
N ASN A 124 2.74 1.12 -7.69
CA ASN A 124 3.54 1.89 -6.75
C ASN A 124 4.07 0.97 -5.66
N GLU A 125 5.40 0.88 -5.53
CA GLU A 125 6.05 -0.04 -4.59
C GLU A 125 5.69 0.30 -3.14
N ARG A 126 5.74 1.58 -2.77
CA ARG A 126 5.48 2.04 -1.41
C ARG A 126 4.04 1.71 -0.99
N GLU A 127 3.05 2.02 -1.83
CA GLU A 127 1.64 1.66 -1.58
C GLU A 127 1.46 0.17 -1.37
N ARG A 128 2.08 -0.64 -2.24
CA ARG A 128 2.00 -2.10 -2.16
C ARG A 128 2.64 -2.64 -0.88
N LEU A 129 3.81 -2.14 -0.51
CA LEU A 129 4.50 -2.57 0.70
C LEU A 129 3.75 -2.12 1.96
N MET A 130 3.11 -0.94 1.95
CA MET A 130 2.21 -0.52 3.03
C MET A 130 1.01 -1.45 3.15
N ALA A 131 0.37 -1.82 2.03
CA ALA A 131 -0.76 -2.75 2.02
C ALA A 131 -0.37 -4.14 2.58
N LEU A 132 0.78 -4.69 2.13
CA LEU A 132 1.30 -5.95 2.65
C LEU A 132 1.70 -5.85 4.12
N ALA A 133 2.36 -4.77 4.53
CA ALA A 133 2.70 -4.56 5.93
C ALA A 133 1.45 -4.48 6.82
N ALA A 134 0.39 -3.82 6.35
CA ALA A 134 -0.88 -3.75 7.05
C ALA A 134 -1.53 -5.14 7.19
N VAL A 135 -1.51 -5.96 6.13
CA VAL A 135 -1.91 -7.38 6.22
C VAL A 135 -1.11 -8.09 7.31
N GLY A 136 0.21 -7.94 7.33
CA GLY A 136 1.07 -8.54 8.36
C GLY A 136 0.68 -8.11 9.78
N VAL A 137 0.42 -6.82 9.99
CA VAL A 137 0.00 -6.28 11.30
C VAL A 137 -1.41 -6.73 11.68
N GLY A 138 -2.38 -6.67 10.76
CA GLY A 138 -3.76 -7.08 11.00
C GLY A 138 -3.89 -8.56 11.34
N MET A 139 -3.01 -9.40 10.77
CA MET A 139 -2.97 -10.82 11.07
C MET A 139 -2.27 -11.15 12.39
N ALA A 140 -1.16 -10.50 12.70
CA ALA A 140 -0.37 -10.80 13.91
C ALA A 140 -0.86 -10.07 15.16
N ARG A 141 -1.35 -8.83 15.01
CA ARG A 141 -1.72 -7.93 16.12
C ARG A 141 -3.07 -7.28 15.79
N PRO A 142 -4.18 -8.03 15.76
CA PRO A 142 -5.48 -7.54 15.30
C PRO A 142 -5.99 -6.32 16.10
N LEU A 143 -5.69 -6.22 17.40
CA LEU A 143 -6.03 -5.04 18.20
C LEU A 143 -5.23 -3.80 17.79
N LEU A 144 -3.96 -3.97 17.40
CA LEU A 144 -3.14 -2.88 16.88
C LEU A 144 -3.60 -2.49 15.48
N GLY A 145 -3.93 -3.47 14.63
CA GLY A 145 -4.54 -3.21 13.32
C GLY A 145 -5.84 -2.41 13.47
N ALA A 146 -6.74 -2.84 14.33
CA ALA A 146 -7.96 -2.10 14.65
C ALA A 146 -7.69 -0.70 15.22
N ALA A 147 -6.62 -0.52 16.00
CA ALA A 147 -6.25 0.78 16.54
C ALA A 147 -5.74 1.73 15.45
N ILE A 148 -4.91 1.25 14.53
CA ILE A 148 -4.47 2.01 13.35
C ILE A 148 -5.69 2.39 12.51
N ILE A 149 -6.63 1.47 12.33
CA ILE A 149 -7.88 1.66 11.58
C ILE A 149 -8.75 2.76 12.17
N LEU A 150 -8.96 2.75 13.49
CA LEU A 150 -9.84 3.70 14.19
C LEU A 150 -9.13 5.02 14.55
N ARG A 151 -7.91 5.23 14.06
CA ARG A 151 -7.11 6.42 14.32
C ARG A 151 -7.77 7.67 13.78
N GLY A 152 -7.87 8.69 14.64
CA GLY A 152 -8.58 9.95 14.35
C GLY A 152 -10.10 9.83 14.14
N ASN A 153 -10.71 8.64 14.25
CA ASN A 153 -12.12 8.41 13.93
C ASN A 153 -12.98 8.14 15.17
N ASP A 154 -13.16 9.18 15.98
CA ASP A 154 -13.97 9.12 17.20
C ASP A 154 -15.43 8.74 16.94
N ARG A 155 -15.97 9.09 15.76
CA ARG A 155 -17.31 8.71 15.37
C ARG A 155 -17.44 7.19 15.26
N ALA A 156 -16.52 6.54 14.54
CA ALA A 156 -16.50 5.08 14.41
C ALA A 156 -16.35 4.39 15.78
N VAL A 157 -15.51 4.94 16.67
CA VAL A 157 -15.38 4.41 18.05
C VAL A 157 -16.71 4.50 18.81
N ARG A 158 -17.44 5.61 18.71
CA ARG A 158 -18.76 5.76 19.35
C ARG A 158 -19.79 4.80 18.77
N GLU A 159 -19.83 4.63 17.45
CA GLU A 159 -20.75 3.71 16.79
C GLU A 159 -20.46 2.25 17.19
N LEU A 160 -19.19 1.85 17.27
CA LEU A 160 -18.79 0.52 17.76
C LEU A 160 -19.25 0.27 19.20
N ARG A 161 -19.12 1.26 20.09
CA ARG A 161 -19.60 1.13 21.48
C ARG A 161 -21.12 0.93 21.57
N ARG A 162 -21.88 1.54 20.65
CA ARG A 162 -23.34 1.38 20.56
C ARG A 162 -23.72 0.01 20.00
N ALA A 163 -23.09 -0.41 18.92
CA ALA A 163 -23.36 -1.69 18.26
C ALA A 163 -22.94 -2.90 19.12
N PHE A 164 -21.87 -2.78 19.92
CA PHE A 164 -21.32 -3.87 20.72
C PHE A 164 -21.22 -3.51 22.21
N PRO A 165 -22.36 -3.38 22.92
CA PRO A 165 -22.38 -2.91 24.30
C PRO A 165 -21.60 -3.83 25.27
N LEU A 166 -21.55 -5.13 25.00
CA LEU A 166 -20.81 -6.11 25.80
C LEU A 166 -19.28 -6.07 25.58
N HIS A 167 -18.80 -5.40 24.53
CA HIS A 167 -17.39 -5.42 24.11
C HIS A 167 -16.66 -4.11 24.42
N ARG A 168 -17.22 -3.27 25.29
CA ARG A 168 -16.71 -1.94 25.64
C ARG A 168 -15.25 -1.93 26.07
N ARG A 169 -14.79 -2.92 26.84
CA ARG A 169 -13.39 -3.02 27.30
C ARG A 169 -12.41 -3.19 26.13
N VAL A 170 -12.77 -3.99 25.13
CA VAL A 170 -11.93 -4.22 23.94
C VAL A 170 -11.89 -2.96 23.08
N ILE A 171 -13.04 -2.33 22.85
CA ILE A 171 -13.14 -1.07 22.07
C ILE A 171 -12.33 0.03 22.75
N GLU A 172 -12.38 0.11 24.07
CA GLU A 172 -11.62 1.08 24.85
C GLU A 172 -10.10 0.82 24.77
N ARG A 173 -9.68 -0.45 24.78
CA ARG A 173 -8.27 -0.80 24.57
C ARG A 173 -7.80 -0.39 23.17
N ILE A 174 -8.64 -0.56 22.15
CA ILE A 174 -8.35 -0.14 20.78
C ILE A 174 -8.23 1.40 20.72
N ARG A 175 -9.15 2.14 21.35
CA ARG A 175 -9.10 3.61 21.44
C ARG A 175 -7.80 4.11 22.08
N ARG A 176 -7.41 3.57 23.24
CA ARG A 176 -6.15 3.98 23.90
C ARG A 176 -4.92 3.63 23.06
N LEU A 177 -4.92 2.48 22.38
CA LEU A 177 -3.84 2.14 21.46
C LEU A 177 -3.77 3.13 20.30
N SER A 178 -4.93 3.56 19.79
CA SER A 178 -5.05 4.55 18.73
C SER A 178 -4.47 5.92 19.14
N GLU A 179 -4.88 6.45 20.29
CA GLU A 179 -4.37 7.72 20.85
C GLU A 179 -2.85 7.69 21.10
N ASN A 180 -2.33 6.53 21.55
CA ASN A 180 -0.90 6.36 21.73
C ASN A 180 -0.13 6.34 20.40
N LEU A 181 -0.77 5.95 19.30
CA LEU A 181 -0.18 6.04 17.97
C LEU A 181 -0.15 7.49 17.49
N ASP A 182 -1.23 8.25 17.69
CA ASP A 182 -1.28 9.69 17.37
C ASP A 182 -0.19 10.48 18.11
N ARG A 183 0.06 10.15 19.38
CA ARG A 183 1.15 10.78 20.15
C ARG A 183 2.55 10.43 19.67
N ARG A 184 2.73 9.28 19.01
CA ARG A 184 4.04 8.77 18.54
C ARG A 184 4.33 9.11 17.09
N LEU A 185 3.29 9.40 16.34
CA LEU A 185 3.34 9.86 14.95
C LEU A 185 2.61 11.19 14.97
N PRO A 186 3.27 12.29 15.40
CA PRO A 186 2.70 13.60 15.12
C PRO A 186 2.38 13.61 13.63
N ASP A 187 1.16 14.02 13.28
CA ASP A 187 0.85 14.33 11.89
C ASP A 187 2.01 15.17 11.40
N GLN A 188 2.79 14.61 10.48
CA GLN A 188 3.79 15.40 9.78
C GLN A 188 2.96 16.53 9.20
N PRO A 189 3.15 17.80 9.63
CA PRO A 189 2.35 18.86 9.09
C PRO A 189 2.52 18.72 7.59
N GLU A 190 1.41 18.54 6.86
CA GLU A 190 1.36 18.98 5.46
C GLU A 190 2.11 20.29 5.48
N ALA A 191 3.22 20.35 4.73
CA ALA A 191 4.14 21.46 4.77
C ALA A 191 3.29 22.73 4.85
N VAL A 192 3.23 23.30 6.06
CA VAL A 192 2.53 24.55 6.27
C VAL A 192 3.35 25.43 5.36
N HIS A 193 2.74 25.85 4.26
CA HIS A 193 3.18 27.04 3.58
C HIS A 193 3.17 28.08 4.68
N VAL A 194 4.36 28.29 5.25
CA VAL A 194 4.68 29.45 6.06
C VAL A 194 4.21 30.59 5.17
N PRO A 195 3.15 31.33 5.53
CA PRO A 195 2.94 32.61 4.89
C PRO A 195 4.22 33.34 5.24
N LYS A 196 5.06 33.53 4.23
CA LYS A 196 6.29 34.30 4.34
C LYS A 196 5.86 35.59 5.04
N GLN A 197 6.27 35.75 6.29
CA GLN A 197 6.09 37.00 6.99
C GLN A 197 6.89 38.00 6.16
N GLU A 198 6.19 38.72 5.30
CA GLU A 198 6.69 39.95 4.75
C GLU A 198 6.81 40.90 5.93
N THR A 199 8.03 40.94 6.46
CA THR A 199 8.52 42.05 7.24
C THR A 199 8.22 43.29 6.42
N ARG A 200 7.24 44.04 6.87
CA ARG A 200 6.83 45.32 6.31
C ARG A 200 7.95 46.32 6.62
N GLU A 201 9.02 46.26 5.84
CA GLU A 201 10.01 47.31 5.75
C GLU A 201 9.77 48.09 4.46
N THR A 202 9.21 49.27 4.64
CA THR A 202 9.18 50.35 3.66
C THR A 202 10.57 50.59 3.08
N SER A 203 10.77 50.24 1.81
CA SER A 203 11.83 50.82 0.98
C SER A 203 11.33 51.06 -0.44
N ARG A 204 11.75 52.20 -0.97
CA ARG A 204 11.18 52.94 -2.10
C ARG A 204 11.41 52.26 -3.44
N GLN A 205 10.45 52.52 -4.34
CA GLN A 205 10.56 52.38 -5.79
C GLN A 205 11.90 52.95 -6.31
N GLY A 206 12.56 52.20 -7.20
CA GLY A 206 13.79 52.66 -7.84
C GLY A 206 14.46 51.61 -8.72
N GLY A 207 13.69 50.84 -9.49
CA GLY A 207 14.22 49.94 -10.52
C GLY A 207 14.71 50.76 -11.71
N SER A 208 16.01 51.05 -11.72
CA SER A 208 16.84 51.72 -12.74
C SER A 208 16.28 51.76 -14.18
N GLU A 209 15.74 52.92 -14.58
CA GLU A 209 15.45 53.28 -15.98
C GLU A 209 16.67 53.13 -16.91
N ARG A 210 17.90 53.17 -16.37
CA ARG A 210 19.13 52.98 -17.14
C ARG A 210 19.28 51.57 -17.70
N ALA A 211 18.75 50.55 -17.02
CA ALA A 211 18.77 49.18 -17.53
C ALA A 211 17.79 48.99 -18.71
N LEU A 212 16.65 49.69 -18.65
CA LEU A 212 15.65 49.70 -19.73
C LEU A 212 16.08 50.53 -20.94
N GLN A 213 16.85 51.60 -20.74
CA GLN A 213 17.44 52.38 -21.84
C GLN A 213 18.58 51.64 -22.55
N ALA A 214 19.46 50.96 -21.80
CA ALA A 214 20.53 50.15 -22.39
C ALA A 214 19.98 48.98 -23.23
N ALA A 215 18.88 48.35 -22.79
CA ALA A 215 18.24 47.27 -23.53
C ALA A 215 17.54 47.76 -24.83
N ARG A 216 17.10 49.02 -24.89
CA ARG A 216 16.45 49.59 -26.08
C ARG A 216 17.45 50.04 -27.14
N GLN A 217 18.64 50.50 -26.74
CA GLN A 217 19.68 50.91 -27.69
C GLN A 217 20.31 49.74 -28.45
N ALA A 218 20.38 48.55 -27.83
CA ALA A 218 20.92 47.35 -28.47
C ALA A 218 20.03 46.72 -29.56
N ILE A 219 18.79 47.23 -29.75
CA ILE A 219 17.82 46.70 -30.73
C ILE A 219 17.74 47.61 -31.98
N SER A 220 18.42 48.76 -31.99
CA SER A 220 18.32 49.76 -33.07
C SER A 220 19.62 49.97 -33.87
N GLU A 221 20.61 49.08 -33.76
CA GLU A 221 21.69 48.89 -34.75
C GLU A 221 21.49 47.57 -35.50
#